data_AF-S8A370-F1
#
_entry.id   AF-S8A370-F1
#
_cell.length_a   1.000
_cell.length_b   1.000
_cell.length_c   1.000
_cell.angle_alpha   90.00
_cell.angle_beta   90.00
_cell.angle_gamma   90.00
#
_symmetry.space_group_name_H-M   'P 1'
#
loop_
_entity.id
_entity.type
_entity.pdbx_description
1 polymer ?
#
loop_
_entity_poly.entity_id
_entity_poly.type
_entity_poly.pdbx_seq_one_letter_code
_entity_poly.pdbx_strand_id
1 'polypeptide(L)'
;MAIHPSSVETPAYDEDYYDVSAPQPETIVRLASKHTTEGYRDGITASKQLHVQEGFDEGYILGAALGLKAGELLGVFDGLVATVNGVLLSLEKEAGASDKIGELEALLRRQKKVRDMAKLELTIEKVFDREYFGEDGVWKWAADGEDGDKENERTFDDIVLQHPLIVKWTMIAKGSSEELGLELKDEFITAEEADN
;
A
#
# COMPACT_ATOMS: atom_id res chain seq x y z
N MET A 1 10.02 94.78 -12.72
CA MET A 1 9.74 94.94 -11.28
C MET A 1 8.69 93.89 -10.94
N ALA A 2 9.07 92.64 -10.67
CA ALA A 2 9.60 92.16 -9.38
C ALA A 2 8.68 92.56 -8.22
N ILE A 3 8.00 91.59 -7.60
CA ILE A 3 8.07 91.22 -6.17
C ILE A 3 7.18 89.98 -5.97
N HIS A 4 7.72 89.05 -5.19
CA HIS A 4 7.26 87.72 -4.81
C HIS A 4 5.94 87.71 -4.03
N PRO A 5 5.11 86.65 -4.12
CA PRO A 5 4.21 86.30 -3.05
C PRO A 5 4.98 85.59 -1.93
N SER A 6 5.25 86.36 -0.88
CA SER A 6 5.68 85.91 0.45
C SER A 6 4.60 85.10 1.15
N SER A 7 5.05 84.20 2.03
CA SER A 7 4.37 83.62 3.20
C SER A 7 3.68 82.25 3.01
N VAL A 8 4.55 81.24 3.09
CA VAL A 8 4.38 79.86 3.61
C VAL A 8 3.69 79.91 4.99
N GLU A 9 2.79 78.99 5.35
CA GLU A 9 3.12 77.78 6.13
C GLU A 9 2.12 76.64 5.86
N THR A 10 2.57 75.65 5.09
CA THR A 10 2.09 74.28 5.18
C THR A 10 2.56 73.68 6.51
N PRO A 11 1.71 72.98 7.27
CA PRO A 11 2.11 72.38 8.54
C PRO A 11 3.31 71.46 8.29
N ALA A 12 4.34 71.62 9.13
CA ALA A 12 5.55 70.83 9.10
C ALA A 12 5.18 69.34 9.06
N TYR A 13 5.54 68.69 7.96
CA TYR A 13 5.76 67.25 7.97
C TYR A 13 6.91 67.05 8.96
N ASP A 14 6.60 66.55 10.16
CA ASP A 14 7.62 66.08 11.10
C ASP A 14 8.24 64.84 10.46
N GLU A 15 9.40 65.10 9.84
CA GLU A 15 10.28 64.16 9.20
C GLU A 15 11.01 63.40 10.32
N ASP A 16 10.24 62.67 11.14
CA ASP A 16 10.69 61.73 12.15
C ASP A 16 11.21 60.49 11.43
N TYR A 17 12.29 60.74 10.72
CA TYR A 17 13.21 59.82 10.12
C TYR A 17 13.41 58.62 11.06
N TYR A 18 12.84 57.47 10.69
CA TYR A 18 13.33 56.20 11.20
C TYR A 18 14.84 56.19 10.99
N ASP A 19 15.58 56.39 12.09
CA ASP A 19 17.03 56.28 12.08
C ASP A 19 17.40 54.83 11.82
N VAL A 20 17.52 54.50 10.52
CA VAL A 20 18.05 53.23 10.02
C VAL A 20 19.53 53.05 10.35
N SER A 21 20.18 54.02 11.02
CA SER A 21 21.56 53.93 11.50
C SER A 21 21.69 53.55 12.98
N ALA A 22 20.60 53.34 13.72
CA ALA A 22 20.70 52.79 15.06
C ALA A 22 21.14 51.32 14.97
N PRO A 23 22.30 50.93 15.54
CA PRO A 23 22.74 49.54 15.52
C PRO A 23 21.66 48.70 16.19
N GLN A 24 21.04 47.81 15.41
CA GLN A 24 20.02 46.94 15.96
C GLN A 24 20.61 46.20 17.15
N PRO A 25 19.92 46.17 18.32
CA PRO A 25 20.44 45.51 19.50
C PRO A 25 20.85 44.10 19.11
N GLU A 26 22.10 43.76 19.40
CA GLU A 26 22.76 42.49 19.06
C GLU A 26 21.88 41.27 19.40
N THR A 27 21.05 41.45 20.43
CA THR A 27 20.03 40.52 20.92
C THR A 27 18.90 40.24 19.91
N ILE A 28 18.43 41.23 19.14
CA ILE A 28 17.36 41.05 18.14
C ILE A 28 17.90 40.27 16.94
N VAL A 29 19.13 40.57 16.48
CA VAL A 29 19.79 39.85 15.39
C VAL A 29 20.14 38.41 15.81
N ARG A 30 20.60 38.22 17.05
CA ARG A 30 20.83 36.88 17.63
C ARG A 30 19.54 36.09 17.81
N LEU A 31 18.45 36.74 18.24
CA LEU A 31 17.15 36.10 18.39
C LEU A 31 16.55 35.69 17.04
N ALA A 32 16.63 36.57 16.03
CA ALA A 32 16.17 36.28 14.67
C ALA A 32 16.96 35.15 14.01
N SER A 33 18.29 35.13 14.14
CA SER A 33 19.13 34.04 13.60
C SER A 33 18.88 32.70 14.31
N LYS A 34 18.67 32.72 15.63
CA LYS A 34 18.28 31.52 16.40
C LYS A 34 16.91 31.00 15.96
N HIS A 35 15.90 31.87 15.84
CA HIS A 35 14.54 31.49 15.43
C HIS A 35 14.46 31.05 13.96
N THR A 36 15.31 31.60 13.08
CA THR A 36 15.41 31.15 11.68
C THR A 36 16.04 29.77 11.60
N THR A 37 17.06 29.50 12.41
CA THR A 37 17.74 28.20 12.45
C THR A 37 16.86 27.12 13.10
N GLU A 38 16.15 27.47 14.18
CA GLU A 38 15.17 26.61 14.84
C GLU A 38 13.97 26.36 13.92
N GLY A 39 13.41 27.39 13.28
CA GLY A 39 12.31 27.24 12.31
C GLY A 39 12.68 26.44 11.06
N TYR A 40 13.92 26.56 10.55
CA TYR A 40 14.41 25.74 9.45
C TYR A 40 14.59 24.27 9.87
N ARG A 41 15.11 24.02 11.07
CA ARG A 41 15.23 22.67 11.62
C ARG A 41 13.87 22.04 11.89
N ASP A 42 12.96 22.78 12.49
CA ASP A 42 11.59 22.35 12.76
C ASP A 42 10.83 22.13 11.45
N GLY A 43 11.03 22.99 10.43
CA GLY A 43 10.45 22.82 9.10
C GLY A 43 10.94 21.56 8.38
N ILE A 44 12.24 21.26 8.42
CA ILE A 44 12.81 20.03 7.86
C ILE A 44 12.36 18.79 8.65
N THR A 45 12.29 18.90 9.98
CA THR A 45 11.86 17.80 10.85
C THR A 45 10.38 17.49 10.66
N ALA A 46 9.52 18.52 10.66
CA ALA A 46 8.10 18.42 10.40
C ALA A 46 7.82 17.89 8.99
N SER A 47 8.53 18.39 7.96
CA SER A 47 8.38 17.89 6.59
C SER A 47 8.78 16.41 6.50
N LYS A 48 9.85 15.98 7.17
CA LYS A 48 10.24 14.56 7.21
C LYS A 48 9.26 13.68 7.99
N GLN A 49 8.68 14.19 9.08
CA GLN A 49 7.70 13.45 9.87
C GLN A 49 6.36 13.27 9.15
N LEU A 50 5.90 14.30 8.42
CA LEU A 50 4.64 14.26 7.68
C LEU A 50 4.65 13.19 6.58
N HIS A 51 5.68 13.16 5.73
CA HIS A 51 5.77 12.19 4.63
C HIS A 51 6.06 10.75 5.09
N VAL A 52 6.70 10.56 6.25
CA VAL A 52 6.97 9.23 6.82
C VAL A 52 5.70 8.58 7.38
N GLN A 53 4.75 9.38 7.90
CA GLN A 53 3.49 8.86 8.44
C GLN A 53 2.53 8.45 7.33
N GLU A 54 2.37 9.28 6.30
CA GLU A 54 1.52 8.94 5.14
C GLU A 54 2.00 7.66 4.45
N GLY A 55 3.31 7.53 4.20
CA GLY A 55 3.86 6.30 3.62
C GLY A 55 3.77 5.07 4.53
N PHE A 56 3.77 5.25 5.85
CA PHE A 56 3.52 4.15 6.79
C PHE A 56 2.06 3.70 6.78
N ASP A 57 1.12 4.64 6.76
CA ASP A 57 -0.32 4.34 6.77
C ASP A 57 -0.73 3.62 5.47
N GLU A 58 -0.23 4.08 4.32
CA GLU A 58 -0.43 3.40 3.03
C GLU A 58 0.19 2.00 3.00
N GLY A 59 1.44 1.86 3.46
CA GLY A 59 2.12 0.57 3.54
C GLY A 59 1.44 -0.40 4.50
N TYR A 60 0.87 0.09 5.60
CA TYR A 60 0.13 -0.72 6.57
C TYR A 60 -1.16 -1.26 5.98
N ILE A 61 -1.96 -0.43 5.31
CA ILE A 61 -3.22 -0.84 4.68
C ILE A 61 -2.96 -1.84 3.56
N LEU A 62 -2.02 -1.55 2.66
CA LEU A 62 -1.62 -2.49 1.60
C LEU A 62 -1.13 -3.81 2.19
N GLY A 63 -0.29 -3.74 3.23
CA GLY A 63 0.25 -4.93 3.88
C GLY A 63 -0.84 -5.80 4.49
N ALA A 64 -1.85 -5.18 5.11
CA ALA A 64 -3.01 -5.88 5.65
C ALA A 64 -3.84 -6.55 4.54
N ALA A 65 -4.14 -5.83 3.47
CA ALA A 65 -4.89 -6.37 2.33
C ALA A 65 -4.14 -7.54 1.66
N LEU A 66 -2.84 -7.41 1.47
CA LEU A 66 -1.99 -8.46 0.89
C LEU A 66 -1.91 -9.70 1.79
N GLY A 67 -1.77 -9.49 3.11
CA GLY A 67 -1.78 -10.56 4.10
C GLY A 67 -3.14 -11.29 4.17
N LEU A 68 -4.25 -10.55 4.11
CA LEU A 68 -5.59 -11.13 4.03
C LEU A 68 -5.73 -11.99 2.77
N LYS A 69 -5.32 -11.48 1.61
CA LYS A 69 -5.43 -12.23 0.35
C LYS A 69 -4.57 -13.49 0.33
N ALA A 70 -3.34 -13.42 0.84
CA ALA A 70 -2.48 -14.59 1.01
C ALA A 70 -3.13 -15.63 1.96
N GLY A 71 -3.70 -15.18 3.08
CA GLY A 71 -4.41 -16.05 4.03
C GLY A 71 -5.64 -16.71 3.42
N GLU A 72 -6.42 -15.96 2.64
CA GLU A 72 -7.59 -16.45 1.91
C GLU A 72 -7.21 -17.57 0.93
N LEU A 73 -6.16 -17.36 0.12
CA LEU A 73 -5.62 -18.37 -0.80
C LEU A 73 -5.19 -19.65 -0.07
N LEU A 74 -4.48 -19.51 1.04
CA LEU A 74 -4.09 -20.66 1.87
C LEU A 74 -5.31 -21.39 2.43
N GLY A 75 -6.34 -20.66 2.85
CA GLY A 75 -7.63 -21.21 3.29
C GLY A 75 -8.32 -22.01 2.20
N VAL A 76 -8.31 -21.53 0.95
CA VAL A 76 -8.85 -22.27 -0.20
C VAL A 76 -8.10 -23.59 -0.41
N PHE A 77 -6.76 -23.58 -0.43
CA PHE A 77 -6.01 -24.83 -0.59
C PHE A 77 -6.23 -25.82 0.57
N ASP A 78 -6.32 -25.33 1.80
CA ASP A 78 -6.66 -26.18 2.95
C ASP A 78 -8.10 -26.74 2.82
N GLY A 79 -9.04 -25.95 2.30
CA GLY A 79 -10.40 -26.39 1.97
C GLY A 79 -10.47 -27.45 0.86
N LEU A 80 -9.71 -27.29 -0.22
CA LEU A 80 -9.64 -28.27 -1.32
C LEU A 80 -9.09 -29.61 -0.82
N VAL A 81 -8.02 -29.58 -0.01
CA VAL A 81 -7.46 -30.79 0.63
C VAL A 81 -8.49 -31.43 1.56
N ALA A 82 -9.19 -30.64 2.36
CA ALA A 82 -10.22 -31.13 3.28
C ALA A 82 -11.38 -31.80 2.54
N THR A 83 -11.83 -31.22 1.42
CA THR A 83 -12.91 -31.78 0.58
C THR A 83 -12.52 -33.16 0.03
N VAL A 84 -11.35 -33.27 -0.60
CA VAL A 84 -10.88 -34.56 -1.14
C VAL A 84 -10.75 -35.61 -0.03
N ASN A 85 -10.19 -35.22 1.12
CA ASN A 85 -10.04 -36.11 2.26
C ASN A 85 -11.40 -36.55 2.84
N GLY A 86 -12.38 -35.65 2.92
CA GLY A 86 -13.74 -35.95 3.35
C GLY A 86 -14.44 -36.96 2.44
N VAL A 87 -14.31 -36.78 1.11
CA VAL A 87 -14.85 -37.72 0.12
C VAL A 87 -14.18 -39.09 0.25
N LEU A 88 -12.85 -39.14 0.39
CA LEU A 88 -12.11 -40.39 0.57
C LEU A 88 -12.60 -41.18 1.80
N LEU A 89 -12.70 -40.52 2.97
CA LEU A 89 -13.19 -41.13 4.21
C LEU A 89 -14.65 -41.61 4.13
N SER A 90 -15.46 -41.00 3.26
CA SER A 90 -16.83 -41.45 3.02
C SER A 90 -16.87 -42.74 2.19
N LEU A 91 -15.98 -42.87 1.19
CA LEU A 91 -15.92 -44.02 0.29
C LEU A 91 -15.21 -45.23 0.88
N GLU A 92 -14.26 -45.05 1.80
CA GLU A 92 -13.63 -46.17 2.51
C GLU A 92 -14.63 -47.05 3.28
N LYS A 93 -15.82 -46.51 3.58
CA LYS A 93 -16.91 -47.23 4.25
C LYS A 93 -17.77 -48.05 3.28
N GLU A 94 -17.61 -47.88 1.97
CA GLU A 94 -18.38 -48.58 0.94
C GLU A 94 -17.60 -49.77 0.37
N ALA A 95 -18.23 -50.93 0.29
CA ALA A 95 -17.63 -52.13 -0.28
C ALA A 95 -17.56 -52.04 -1.82
N GLY A 96 -16.37 -52.23 -2.40
CA GLY A 96 -16.17 -52.29 -3.86
C GLY A 96 -15.64 -51.01 -4.52
N ALA A 97 -15.21 -50.00 -3.76
CA ALA A 97 -14.71 -48.74 -4.27
C ALA A 97 -13.16 -48.67 -4.46
N SER A 98 -12.46 -49.80 -4.48
CA SER A 98 -10.98 -49.85 -4.42
C SER A 98 -10.28 -49.01 -5.50
N ASP A 99 -10.78 -49.03 -6.74
CA ASP A 99 -10.16 -48.27 -7.84
C ASP A 99 -10.33 -46.76 -7.65
N LYS A 100 -11.53 -46.31 -7.25
CA LYS A 100 -11.84 -44.90 -6.95
C LYS A 100 -11.05 -44.38 -5.75
N ILE A 101 -10.84 -45.22 -4.73
CA ILE A 101 -10.02 -44.90 -3.56
C ILE A 101 -8.57 -44.61 -4.01
N GLY A 102 -8.00 -45.43 -4.89
CA GLY A 102 -6.66 -45.19 -5.42
C GLY A 102 -6.53 -43.87 -6.20
N GLU A 103 -7.52 -43.53 -7.04
CA GLU A 103 -7.55 -42.25 -7.76
C GLU A 103 -7.66 -41.05 -6.81
N LEU A 104 -8.53 -41.13 -5.80
CA LEU A 104 -8.70 -40.08 -4.79
C LEU A 104 -7.47 -39.91 -3.90
N GLU A 105 -6.77 -40.99 -3.55
CA GLU A 105 -5.49 -40.89 -2.84
C GLU A 105 -4.44 -40.17 -3.66
N ALA A 106 -4.35 -40.46 -4.96
CA ALA A 106 -3.42 -39.78 -5.86
C ALA A 106 -3.75 -38.29 -5.97
N LEU A 107 -5.03 -37.95 -6.10
CA LEU A 107 -5.53 -36.59 -6.10
C LEU A 107 -5.22 -35.87 -4.77
N LEU A 108 -5.47 -36.51 -3.62
CA LEU A 108 -5.18 -35.97 -2.30
C LEU A 108 -3.69 -35.69 -2.12
N ARG A 109 -2.81 -36.59 -2.59
CA ARG A 109 -1.35 -36.38 -2.57
C ARG A 109 -0.94 -35.17 -3.42
N ARG A 110 -1.53 -35.02 -4.62
CA ARG A 110 -1.30 -33.87 -5.50
C ARG A 110 -1.76 -32.57 -4.83
N GLN A 111 -2.98 -32.53 -4.29
CA GLN A 111 -3.53 -31.35 -3.63
C GLN A 111 -2.72 -30.95 -2.38
N LYS A 112 -2.28 -31.92 -1.56
CA LYS A 112 -1.37 -31.65 -0.44
C LYS A 112 -0.06 -31.03 -0.90
N LYS A 113 0.53 -31.54 -1.98
CA LYS A 113 1.77 -30.97 -2.53
C LYS A 113 1.58 -29.53 -3.01
N VAL A 114 0.47 -29.23 -3.71
CA VAL A 114 0.14 -27.87 -4.14
C VAL A 114 -0.02 -26.94 -2.93
N ARG A 115 -0.78 -27.37 -1.93
CA ARG A 115 -0.98 -26.65 -0.66
C ARG A 115 0.34 -26.36 0.06
N ASP A 116 1.21 -27.36 0.15
CA ASP A 116 2.51 -27.22 0.83
C ASP A 116 3.42 -26.24 0.08
N MET A 117 3.39 -26.24 -1.26
CA MET A 117 4.09 -25.24 -2.07
C MET A 117 3.51 -23.83 -1.89
N ALA A 118 2.18 -23.71 -1.80
CA ALA A 118 1.52 -22.44 -1.52
C ALA A 118 1.95 -21.88 -0.16
N LYS A 119 2.03 -22.74 0.87
CA LYS A 119 2.52 -22.35 2.21
C LYS A 119 3.97 -21.86 2.22
N LEU A 120 4.81 -22.33 1.30
CA LEU A 120 6.20 -21.89 1.18
C LEU A 120 6.35 -20.58 0.42
N GLU A 121 5.48 -20.30 -0.54
CA GLU A 121 5.56 -19.11 -1.38
C GLU A 121 4.71 -17.94 -0.90
N LEU A 122 3.59 -18.20 -0.22
CA LEU A 122 2.69 -17.17 0.33
C LEU A 122 3.08 -16.78 1.77
N THR A 123 4.33 -17.01 2.18
CA THR A 123 4.80 -16.49 3.46
C THR A 123 4.99 -14.98 3.39
N ILE A 124 4.91 -14.30 4.54
CA ILE A 124 5.12 -12.86 4.63
C ILE A 124 6.49 -12.48 4.03
N GLU A 125 7.53 -13.27 4.31
CA GLU A 125 8.87 -12.98 3.80
C GLU A 125 8.96 -13.01 2.27
N LYS A 126 8.16 -13.87 1.61
CA LYS A 126 8.14 -14.03 0.15
C LYS A 126 7.22 -13.04 -0.53
N VAL A 127 6.09 -12.75 0.09
CA VAL A 127 5.10 -11.80 -0.40
C VAL A 127 5.63 -10.36 -0.28
N PHE A 128 6.44 -10.06 0.73
CA PHE A 128 7.12 -8.77 0.90
C PHE A 128 8.60 -8.81 0.48
N ASP A 129 8.99 -9.73 -0.41
CA ASP A 129 10.37 -9.84 -0.88
C ASP A 129 10.80 -8.56 -1.62
N ARG A 130 12.11 -8.27 -1.59
CA ARG A 130 12.72 -7.15 -2.32
C ARG A 130 12.55 -7.27 -3.83
N GLU A 131 12.18 -8.44 -4.34
CA GLU A 131 11.73 -8.60 -5.72
C GLU A 131 10.49 -7.73 -6.03
N TYR A 132 9.56 -7.60 -5.08
CA TYR A 132 8.29 -6.89 -5.24
C TYR A 132 8.30 -5.49 -4.62
N PHE A 133 9.12 -5.25 -3.59
CA PHE A 133 9.23 -3.95 -2.92
C PHE A 133 10.60 -3.29 -3.13
N GLY A 134 10.61 -1.97 -3.28
CA GLY A 134 11.82 -1.12 -3.31
C GLY A 134 12.44 -0.93 -1.93
N GLU A 135 13.66 -0.37 -1.87
CA GLU A 135 14.31 -0.01 -0.59
C GLU A 135 13.60 1.13 0.14
N ASP A 136 12.80 1.89 -0.59
CA ASP A 136 11.90 2.95 -0.13
C ASP A 136 10.55 2.42 0.39
N GLY A 137 10.31 1.10 0.29
CA GLY A 137 9.05 0.48 0.71
C GLY A 137 7.91 0.58 -0.33
N VAL A 138 8.20 1.12 -1.52
CA VAL A 138 7.22 1.24 -2.60
C VAL A 138 7.15 -0.05 -3.40
N TRP A 139 5.95 -0.50 -3.73
CA TRP A 139 5.72 -1.70 -4.55
C TRP A 139 6.06 -1.48 -6.03
N LYS A 140 6.54 -2.52 -6.70
CA LYS A 140 7.09 -2.44 -8.07
C LYS A 140 6.09 -2.79 -9.17
N TRP A 141 4.98 -3.45 -8.85
CA TRP A 141 4.08 -4.05 -9.84
C TRP A 141 2.91 -3.14 -10.26
N ALA A 142 2.88 -1.88 -9.81
CA ALA A 142 1.83 -0.91 -10.16
C ALA A 142 2.31 0.30 -10.99
N ALA A 143 3.57 0.33 -11.41
CA ALA A 143 4.19 1.48 -12.07
C ALA A 143 3.93 1.59 -13.60
N ASP A 144 3.16 0.67 -14.19
CA ASP A 144 2.66 0.85 -15.57
C ASP A 144 1.38 1.68 -15.53
N GLY A 145 1.60 2.99 -15.42
CA GLY A 145 0.65 4.07 -15.63
C GLY A 145 1.19 5.05 -16.67
N GLU A 146 1.84 4.57 -17.74
CA GLU A 146 1.95 5.34 -18.98
C GLU A 146 0.57 5.38 -19.65
N ASP A 147 -0.36 6.16 -19.09
CA ASP A 147 -1.52 6.70 -19.79
C ASP A 147 -2.11 7.80 -18.91
N GLY A 148 -1.65 9.03 -19.17
CA GLY A 148 -2.01 10.23 -18.43
C GLY A 148 -3.44 10.72 -18.68
N ASP A 149 -4.45 9.88 -18.50
CA ASP A 149 -5.86 10.34 -18.59
C ASP A 149 -6.90 9.50 -17.81
N LYS A 150 -6.48 8.71 -16.82
CA LYS A 150 -7.39 8.19 -15.79
C LYS A 150 -6.76 8.25 -14.42
N GLU A 151 -7.01 9.36 -13.70
CA GLU A 151 -7.06 9.39 -12.24
C GLU A 151 -8.21 8.49 -11.73
N ASN A 152 -8.24 7.23 -12.15
CA ASN A 152 -9.10 6.24 -11.52
C ASN A 152 -8.40 5.87 -10.21
N GLU A 153 -9.04 6.22 -9.09
CA GLU A 153 -8.75 5.74 -7.75
C GLU A 153 -8.58 4.20 -7.79
N ARG A 154 -7.35 3.72 -8.00
CA ARG A 154 -7.04 2.30 -7.86
C ARG A 154 -7.12 1.99 -6.38
N THR A 155 -7.99 1.06 -6.01
CA THR A 155 -8.08 0.62 -4.62
C THR A 155 -6.85 -0.21 -4.25
N PHE A 156 -6.54 -0.31 -2.95
CA PHE A 156 -5.47 -1.20 -2.49
C PHE A 156 -5.74 -2.66 -2.87
N ASP A 157 -7.00 -3.07 -2.96
CA ASP A 157 -7.40 -4.41 -3.37
C ASP A 157 -7.03 -4.68 -4.84
N ASP A 158 -7.22 -3.71 -5.73
CA ASP A 158 -6.77 -3.81 -7.13
C ASP A 158 -5.25 -4.01 -7.23
N ILE A 159 -4.50 -3.31 -6.38
CA ILE A 159 -3.04 -3.41 -6.33
C ILE A 159 -2.64 -4.80 -5.82
N VAL A 160 -3.28 -5.31 -4.77
CA VAL A 160 -3.01 -6.65 -4.22
C VAL A 160 -3.28 -7.75 -5.25
N LEU A 161 -4.36 -7.63 -6.01
CA LEU A 161 -4.71 -8.62 -7.04
C LEU A 161 -3.73 -8.66 -8.21
N GLN A 162 -2.95 -7.60 -8.40
CA GLN A 162 -1.87 -7.54 -9.40
C GLN A 162 -0.54 -8.08 -8.89
N HIS A 163 -0.43 -8.40 -7.59
CA HIS A 163 0.81 -8.92 -7.02
C HIS A 163 1.17 -10.27 -7.68
N PRO A 164 2.40 -10.47 -8.21
CA PRO A 164 2.73 -11.65 -9.02
C PRO A 164 2.48 -13.01 -8.34
N LEU A 165 2.81 -13.14 -7.05
CA LEU A 165 2.50 -14.36 -6.29
C LEU A 165 1.00 -14.56 -6.08
N ILE A 166 0.23 -13.49 -5.82
CA ILE A 166 -1.22 -13.57 -5.63
C ILE A 166 -1.88 -14.00 -6.93
N VAL A 167 -1.51 -13.39 -8.07
CA VAL A 167 -1.98 -13.78 -9.40
C VAL A 167 -1.70 -15.26 -9.68
N LYS A 168 -0.44 -15.69 -9.51
CA LYS A 168 -0.01 -17.07 -9.73
C LYS A 168 -0.85 -18.05 -8.90
N TRP A 169 -0.95 -17.82 -7.60
CA TRP A 169 -1.64 -18.75 -6.70
C TRP A 169 -3.15 -18.72 -6.86
N THR A 170 -3.73 -17.59 -7.27
CA THR A 170 -5.15 -17.47 -7.64
C THR A 170 -5.47 -18.34 -8.86
N MET A 171 -4.62 -18.30 -9.90
CA MET A 171 -4.78 -19.16 -11.08
C MET A 171 -4.68 -20.66 -10.73
N ILE A 172 -3.73 -21.02 -9.86
CA ILE A 172 -3.57 -22.41 -9.40
C ILE A 172 -4.77 -22.86 -8.56
N ALA A 173 -5.29 -21.99 -7.69
CA ALA A 173 -6.48 -22.27 -6.89
C ALA A 173 -7.70 -22.53 -7.78
N LYS A 174 -7.92 -21.68 -8.79
CA LYS A 174 -9.00 -21.84 -9.78
C LYS A 174 -8.88 -23.15 -10.56
N GLY A 175 -7.69 -23.47 -11.09
CA GLY A 175 -7.50 -24.74 -11.80
C GLY A 175 -7.72 -25.96 -10.89
N SER A 176 -7.33 -25.86 -9.61
CA SER A 176 -7.53 -26.93 -8.63
C SER A 176 -9.01 -27.11 -8.25
N SER A 177 -9.78 -26.02 -8.15
CA SER A 177 -11.21 -26.09 -7.87
C SER A 177 -11.98 -26.67 -9.07
N GLU A 178 -11.62 -26.25 -10.29
CA GLU A 178 -12.19 -26.79 -11.54
C GLU A 178 -11.94 -28.30 -11.69
N GLU A 179 -10.73 -28.79 -11.35
CA GLU A 179 -10.42 -30.24 -11.34
C GLU A 179 -11.37 -31.02 -10.39
N LEU A 180 -11.82 -30.38 -9.32
CA LEU A 180 -12.76 -30.96 -8.35
C LEU A 180 -14.23 -30.69 -8.66
N GLY A 181 -14.54 -29.97 -9.75
CA GLY A 181 -15.91 -29.55 -10.09
C GLY A 181 -16.49 -28.55 -9.08
N LEU A 182 -15.63 -27.77 -8.41
CA LEU A 182 -16.01 -26.74 -7.45
C LEU A 182 -15.87 -25.35 -8.10
N GLU A 183 -16.83 -24.48 -7.78
CA GLU A 183 -16.82 -23.08 -8.21
C GLU A 183 -16.31 -22.21 -7.05
N LEU A 184 -15.31 -21.37 -7.34
CA LEU A 184 -14.88 -20.31 -6.42
C LEU A 184 -15.72 -19.07 -6.70
N LYS A 185 -16.14 -18.36 -5.66
CA LYS A 185 -16.90 -17.12 -5.79
C LYS A 185 -16.10 -16.05 -6.55
N ASP A 186 -16.78 -15.20 -7.32
CA ASP A 186 -16.16 -14.12 -8.10
C ASP A 186 -15.45 -13.08 -7.21
N GLU A 187 -15.94 -12.84 -6.00
CA GLU A 187 -15.29 -12.03 -4.94
C GLU A 187 -13.83 -12.48 -4.65
N PHE A 188 -13.49 -13.72 -5.00
CA PHE A 188 -12.15 -14.27 -4.85
C PHE A 188 -11.17 -13.77 -5.94
N ILE A 189 -11.68 -13.34 -7.10
CA ILE A 189 -10.89 -13.11 -8.32
C ILE A 189 -10.84 -11.63 -8.71
N THR A 190 -11.90 -10.87 -8.41
CA THR A 190 -12.00 -9.44 -8.71
C THR A 190 -12.11 -8.62 -7.43
N ALA A 191 -11.49 -7.45 -7.40
CA ALA A 191 -11.83 -6.47 -6.37
C ALA A 191 -13.26 -6.04 -6.65
N GLU A 192 -14.15 -6.22 -5.68
CA GLU A 192 -15.49 -5.66 -5.77
C GLU A 192 -15.33 -4.14 -5.90
N GLU A 193 -15.91 -3.55 -6.95
CA GLU A 193 -16.18 -2.12 -6.95
C GLU A 193 -17.07 -1.86 -5.74
N ALA A 194 -16.49 -1.34 -4.66
CA ALA A 194 -17.24 -0.89 -3.51
C ALA A 194 -18.18 0.23 -3.99
N ASP A 195 -19.43 -0.14 -4.26
CA ASP A 195 -20.48 0.83 -4.60
C ASP A 195 -20.64 1.76 -3.38
N ASN A 196 -20.50 3.05 -3.68
CA ASN A 196 -20.28 4.20 -2.79
C ASN A 196 -21.32 4.37 -1.67
#